data_AF-A0A4C1XJ31-F1
#
_entry.id   AF-A0A4C1XJ31-F1
#
_cell.length_a   1.000
_cell.length_b   1.000
_cell.length_c   1.000
_cell.angle_alpha   90.00
_cell.angle_beta   90.00
_cell.angle_gamma   90.00
#
_symmetry.space_group_name_H-M   'P 1'
#
loop_
_entity.id
_entity.type
_entity.pdbx_description
1 polymer ?
#
loop_
_entity_poly.entity_id
_entity_poly.type
_entity_poly.pdbx_seq_one_letter_code
_entity_poly.pdbx_strand_id
1 'polypeptide(L)'
;MSNIYKVFSKPILNRLKELPDQQQPMEQAGLRAGFSTIDHMHVLKQLIEKCTEYGKALYIAFVDYSKAFDSVCHDSLWEALVEQGVPKKYIRIIKNIYEKSTAQIKLEISGEEFQIAKGKARRPAISKTFLCNLGKCIQGSGVGKRWHKHRRQKTQPLKIRG
;
A
#
# COMPACT_ATOMS: atom_id res chain seq x y z
N MET A 1 -9.23 10.57 -16.64
CA MET A 1 -9.42 9.14 -17.00
C MET A 1 -10.77 8.96 -17.68
N SER A 2 -10.77 8.41 -18.89
CA SER A 2 -11.98 8.10 -19.65
C SER A 2 -12.88 7.06 -18.93
N ASN A 3 -14.20 7.17 -19.09
CA ASN A 3 -15.15 6.17 -18.57
C ASN A 3 -14.97 4.80 -19.24
N ILE A 4 -14.55 4.79 -20.51
CA ILE A 4 -14.24 3.57 -21.27
C ILE A 4 -13.15 2.76 -20.57
N TYR A 5 -12.12 3.45 -20.08
CA TYR A 5 -11.03 2.83 -19.33
C TYR A 5 -11.53 2.15 -18.04
N LYS A 6 -12.41 2.81 -17.28
CA LYS A 6 -12.98 2.22 -16.06
C LYS A 6 -13.77 0.96 -16.37
N VAL A 7 -14.58 0.98 -17.43
CA VAL A 7 -15.36 -0.19 -17.86
C VAL A 7 -14.43 -1.33 -18.31
N PHE A 8 -13.41 -1.02 -19.12
CA PHE A 8 -12.43 -2.01 -19.60
C PHE A 8 -11.57 -2.61 -18.47
N SER A 9 -11.24 -1.82 -17.45
CA SER A 9 -10.41 -2.27 -16.33
C SER A 9 -11.11 -3.29 -15.43
N LYS A 10 -12.45 -3.25 -15.33
CA LYS A 10 -13.23 -4.12 -14.43
C LYS A 10 -13.13 -5.61 -14.79
N PRO A 11 -13.32 -6.05 -16.06
CA PRO A 11 -13.12 -7.44 -16.44
C PRO A 11 -11.70 -7.95 -16.18
N ILE A 12 -10.68 -7.12 -16.42
CA ILE A 12 -9.28 -7.48 -16.18
C ILE A 12 -9.05 -7.68 -14.68
N LEU A 13 -9.54 -6.76 -13.85
CA LEU A 13 -9.51 -6.88 -12.39
C LEU A 13 -10.19 -8.16 -11.91
N ASN A 14 -11.39 -8.45 -12.40
CA ASN A 14 -12.13 -9.64 -12.00
C ASN A 14 -11.41 -10.94 -12.34
N ARG A 15 -10.64 -10.97 -13.44
CA ARG A 15 -9.84 -12.14 -13.84
C ARG A 15 -8.57 -12.31 -13.03
N LEU A 16 -8.03 -11.21 -12.50
CA LEU A 16 -6.77 -11.21 -11.76
C LEU A 16 -6.98 -11.11 -10.24
N LYS A 17 -8.23 -11.00 -9.74
CA LYS A 17 -8.54 -10.76 -8.33
C LYS A 17 -8.01 -11.84 -7.37
N GLU A 18 -7.93 -13.09 -7.82
CA GLU A 18 -7.51 -14.22 -6.99
C GLU A 18 -5.99 -14.30 -6.84
N LEU A 19 -5.22 -13.74 -7.78
CA LEU A 19 -3.75 -13.81 -7.75
C LEU A 19 -3.14 -13.04 -6.57
N PRO A 20 -3.53 -11.78 -6.29
CA PRO A 20 -3.08 -11.03 -5.13
C PRO A 20 -3.41 -11.73 -3.83
N ASP A 21 -4.63 -12.23 -3.66
CA ASP A 21 -5.07 -12.82 -2.38
C ASP A 21 -4.31 -14.11 -2.03
N GLN A 22 -3.81 -14.83 -3.04
CA GLN A 22 -2.96 -16.02 -2.88
C GLN A 22 -1.49 -15.69 -2.63
N GLN A 23 -0.98 -14.61 -3.24
CA GLN A 23 0.44 -14.23 -3.15
C GLN A 23 0.72 -13.22 -2.02
N GLN A 24 -0.33 -12.72 -1.36
CA GLN A 24 -0.20 -11.79 -0.24
C GLN A 24 0.29 -12.48 1.03
N PRO A 25 1.22 -11.86 1.78
CA PRO A 25 1.65 -12.38 3.07
C PRO A 25 0.46 -12.39 4.05
N MET A 26 0.46 -13.34 4.99
CA MET A 26 -0.65 -13.52 5.94
C MET A 26 -0.85 -12.28 6.84
N GLU A 27 0.23 -11.55 7.10
CA GLU A 27 0.26 -10.34 7.90
C GLU A 27 -0.36 -9.12 7.19
N GLN A 28 -0.61 -9.22 5.88
CA GLN A 28 -1.23 -8.15 5.10
C GLN A 28 -2.76 -8.25 5.18
N ALA A 29 -3.36 -7.47 6.08
CA ALA A 29 -4.83 -7.31 6.14
C ALA A 29 -5.36 -6.20 5.20
N GLY A 30 -4.50 -5.24 4.83
CA GLY A 30 -4.89 -4.12 3.98
C GLY A 30 -4.98 -4.50 2.50
N LEU A 31 -6.03 -4.04 1.81
CA LEU A 31 -6.30 -4.31 0.39
C LEU A 31 -6.57 -5.79 0.07
N ARG A 32 -7.06 -6.54 1.06
CA ARG A 32 -7.44 -7.95 0.93
C ARG A 32 -8.91 -8.13 1.26
N ALA A 33 -9.65 -8.84 0.43
CA ALA A 33 -11.07 -9.07 0.66
C ALA A 33 -11.26 -10.03 1.84
N GLY A 34 -12.16 -9.68 2.78
CA GLY A 34 -12.46 -10.52 3.95
C GLY A 34 -11.48 -10.42 5.11
N PHE A 35 -10.49 -9.53 5.04
CA PHE A 35 -9.54 -9.29 6.13
C PHE A 35 -9.77 -7.92 6.77
N SER A 36 -9.54 -7.84 8.08
CA SER A 36 -9.71 -6.62 8.86
C SER A 36 -8.48 -6.34 9.70
N THR A 37 -8.17 -5.07 9.91
CA THR A 37 -7.11 -4.64 10.83
C THR A 37 -7.50 -4.78 12.30
N ILE A 38 -8.75 -5.16 12.59
CA ILE A 38 -9.27 -5.36 13.95
C ILE A 38 -8.47 -6.45 14.67
N ASP A 39 -8.19 -7.58 14.01
CA ASP A 39 -7.46 -8.69 14.62
C ASP A 39 -6.02 -8.29 14.97
N HIS A 40 -5.33 -7.59 14.06
CA HIS A 40 -3.99 -7.05 14.32
C HIS A 40 -3.97 -6.08 15.50
N MET A 41 -4.98 -5.21 15.60
CA MET A 41 -5.12 -4.28 16.72
C MET A 41 -5.43 -5.02 18.03
N HIS A 42 -6.24 -6.08 17.98
CA HIS A 42 -6.55 -6.91 19.13
C HIS A 42 -5.31 -7.64 19.66
N VAL A 43 -4.53 -8.26 18.78
CA VAL A 43 -3.25 -8.91 19.12
C VAL A 43 -2.28 -7.90 19.74
N LEU A 44 -2.18 -6.70 19.16
CA LEU A 44 -1.31 -5.65 19.69
C LEU A 44 -1.74 -5.22 21.11
N LYS A 45 -3.06 -5.09 21.34
CA LYS A 45 -3.61 -4.76 22.65
C LYS A 45 -3.29 -5.84 23.68
N GLN A 46 -3.52 -7.11 23.35
CA GLN A 46 -3.19 -8.24 24.23
C GLN A 46 -1.69 -8.29 24.56
N LEU A 47 -0.82 -8.05 23.57
CA LEU A 47 0.62 -8.03 23.77
C LEU A 47 1.05 -6.92 24.75
N ILE A 48 0.48 -5.73 24.60
CA ILE A 48 0.72 -4.60 25.51
C ILE A 48 0.28 -4.96 26.94
N GLU A 49 -0.92 -5.53 27.10
CA GLU A 49 -1.47 -5.93 28.40
C GLU A 49 -0.59 -6.99 29.07
N LYS A 50 -0.22 -8.06 28.35
CA LYS A 50 0.64 -9.14 28.86
C LYS A 50 2.03 -8.65 29.25
N CYS A 51 2.68 -7.85 28.41
CA CYS A 51 3.99 -7.29 28.77
C CYS A 51 3.90 -6.40 30.03
N THR A 52 2.80 -5.65 30.17
CA THR A 52 2.55 -4.81 31.35
C THR A 52 2.32 -5.65 32.61
N GLU A 53 1.59 -6.76 32.49
CA GLU A 53 1.31 -7.72 33.58
C GLU A 53 2.60 -8.35 34.11
N TYR A 54 3.43 -8.90 33.22
CA TYR A 54 4.70 -9.56 33.59
C TYR A 54 5.87 -8.60 33.81
N GLY A 55 5.65 -7.28 33.77
CA GLY A 55 6.71 -6.28 33.96
C GLY A 55 7.81 -6.30 32.89
N LYS A 56 7.51 -6.83 31.69
CA LYS A 56 8.47 -6.90 30.58
C LYS A 56 8.44 -5.61 29.77
N ALA A 57 9.62 -5.15 29.34
CA ALA A 57 9.71 -4.03 28.41
C ALA A 57 9.22 -4.44 27.02
N LEU A 58 8.28 -3.68 26.45
CA LEU A 58 7.78 -3.86 25.09
C LEU A 58 8.15 -2.63 24.24
N TYR A 59 8.70 -2.88 23.05
CA TYR A 59 9.04 -1.86 22.08
C TYR A 59 8.23 -2.09 20.80
N ILE A 60 7.45 -1.09 20.40
CA ILE A 60 6.64 -1.14 19.17
C ILE A 60 7.11 -0.01 18.26
N ALA A 61 7.36 -0.34 17.00
CA ALA A 61 7.72 0.60 15.95
C ALA A 61 6.65 0.60 14.86
N PHE A 62 6.11 1.78 14.55
CA PHE A 62 5.23 1.98 13.41
C PHE A 62 6.00 2.68 12.29
N VAL A 63 5.90 2.12 11.09
CA VAL A 63 6.47 2.68 9.87
C VAL A 63 5.33 3.15 9.00
N ASP A 64 5.24 4.47 8.81
CA ASP A 64 4.33 5.06 7.84
C ASP A 64 5.12 5.63 6.65
N TYR A 65 4.67 5.30 5.44
CA TYR A 65 5.31 5.72 4.20
C TYR A 65 4.59 6.94 3.63
N SER A 66 5.27 8.09 3.64
CA SER A 66 4.74 9.31 3.03
C SER A 66 4.49 9.10 1.54
N LYS A 67 3.25 9.38 1.09
CA LYS A 67 2.83 9.23 -0.31
C LYS A 67 3.21 7.88 -0.91
N ALA A 68 3.02 6.81 -0.14
CA ALA A 68 3.41 5.44 -0.49
C ALA A 68 3.02 5.04 -1.92
N PHE A 69 1.84 5.45 -2.38
CA PHE A 69 1.38 5.18 -3.75
C PHE A 69 2.01 6.11 -4.80
N ASP A 70 2.31 7.35 -4.50
CA ASP A 70 2.89 8.27 -5.49
C ASP A 70 4.38 7.96 -5.74
N SER A 71 5.05 7.39 -4.73
CA SER A 71 6.49 7.12 -4.74
C SER A 71 6.92 5.79 -5.37
N VAL A 72 5.99 4.92 -5.76
CA VAL A 72 6.36 3.66 -6.41
C VAL A 72 6.86 3.91 -7.83
N CYS A 73 8.09 3.48 -8.13
CA CYS A 73 8.62 3.51 -9.50
C CYS A 73 7.83 2.55 -10.41
N HIS A 74 7.73 2.88 -11.71
CA HIS A 74 7.09 1.99 -12.69
C HIS A 74 7.84 0.67 -12.83
N ASP A 75 9.18 0.68 -12.77
CA ASP A 75 9.99 -0.54 -12.90
C ASP A 75 9.72 -1.52 -11.76
N SER A 76 9.74 -1.04 -10.51
CA SER A 76 9.39 -1.85 -9.34
C SER A 76 7.95 -2.35 -9.37
N LEU A 77 7.02 -1.60 -9.98
CA LEU A 77 5.65 -2.06 -10.19
C LEU A 77 5.61 -3.22 -11.21
N TRP A 78 6.42 -3.18 -12.27
CA TRP A 78 6.48 -4.26 -13.25
C TRP A 78 7.07 -5.53 -12.68
N GLU A 79 8.13 -5.42 -11.88
CA GLU A 79 8.72 -6.53 -11.15
C GLU A 79 7.71 -7.16 -10.18
N ALA A 80 7.01 -6.33 -9.39
CA ALA A 80 5.99 -6.82 -8.46
C ALA A 80 4.85 -7.58 -9.17
N LEU A 81 4.41 -7.13 -10.35
CA LEU A 81 3.39 -7.85 -11.13
C LEU A 81 3.89 -9.22 -11.63
N VAL A 82 5.18 -9.32 -11.99
CA VAL A 82 5.78 -10.59 -12.41
C VAL A 82 5.89 -11.54 -11.22
N GLU A 83 6.35 -11.07 -10.06
CA GLU A 83 6.44 -11.86 -8.83
C GLU A 83 5.07 -12.39 -8.38
N GLN A 84 4.01 -11.61 -8.54
CA GLN A 84 2.64 -12.00 -8.21
C GLN A 84 2.00 -12.95 -9.24
N GLY A 85 2.76 -13.42 -10.24
CA GLY A 85 2.30 -14.39 -11.23
C GLY A 85 1.34 -13.83 -12.27
N VAL A 86 1.29 -12.49 -12.45
CA VAL A 86 0.41 -11.89 -13.45
C VAL A 86 0.91 -12.25 -14.86
N PRO A 87 0.06 -12.79 -15.75
CA PRO A 87 0.49 -13.16 -17.09
C PRO A 87 1.04 -11.96 -17.87
N LYS A 88 2.16 -12.16 -18.58
CA LYS A 88 2.88 -11.11 -19.35
C LYS A 88 1.97 -10.30 -20.29
N LYS A 89 0.93 -10.91 -20.85
CA LYS A 89 -0.07 -10.23 -21.70
C LYS A 89 -0.78 -9.08 -20.96
N TYR A 90 -1.15 -9.28 -19.70
CA TYR A 90 -1.82 -8.26 -18.89
C TYR A 90 -0.83 -7.20 -18.44
N ILE A 91 0.40 -7.58 -18.09
CA ILE A 91 1.47 -6.63 -17.79
C ILE A 91 1.71 -5.68 -18.97
N ARG A 92 1.75 -6.20 -20.21
CA ARG A 92 1.90 -5.37 -21.42
C ARG A 92 0.73 -4.40 -21.61
N ILE A 93 -0.50 -4.85 -21.38
CA ILE A 93 -1.70 -3.99 -21.44
C ILE A 93 -1.61 -2.88 -20.40
N ILE A 94 -1.21 -3.22 -19.16
CA ILE A 94 -1.05 -2.26 -18.08
C ILE A 94 0.07 -1.25 -18.41
N LYS A 95 1.23 -1.71 -18.89
CA LYS A 95 2.32 -0.83 -19.35
C LYS A 95 1.85 0.18 -20.40
N ASN A 96 1.13 -0.29 -21.43
CA ASN A 96 0.57 0.57 -22.46
C ASN A 96 -0.41 1.62 -21.90
N ILE A 97 -1.21 1.27 -20.87
CA ILE A 97 -2.10 2.21 -20.20
C ILE A 97 -1.30 3.31 -19.48
N TYR A 98 -0.20 2.94 -18.83
CA TYR A 98 0.65 3.88 -18.10
C TYR A 98 1.45 4.79 -19.03
N GLU A 99 1.98 4.27 -20.14
CA GLU A 99 2.78 5.03 -21.11
C GLU A 99 1.96 5.99 -21.98
N LYS A 100 0.68 5.66 -22.26
CA LYS A 100 -0.19 6.45 -23.16
C LYS A 100 -1.17 7.36 -22.44
N SER A 101 -1.02 7.58 -21.14
CA SER A 101 -1.95 8.43 -20.39
C SER A 101 -1.58 9.90 -20.54
N THR A 102 -2.28 10.63 -21.41
CA THR A 102 -2.27 12.10 -21.45
C THR A 102 -3.34 12.69 -20.54
N ALA A 103 -3.08 13.86 -19.97
CA ALA A 103 -4.06 14.65 -19.22
C ALA A 103 -4.29 15.98 -19.93
N GLN A 104 -5.55 16.40 -19.94
CA GLN A 104 -5.98 17.70 -20.45
C GLN A 104 -6.77 18.40 -19.35
N ILE A 105 -6.42 19.65 -19.05
CA ILE A 105 -7.19 20.48 -18.12
C ILE A 105 -8.31 21.14 -18.92
N LYS A 106 -9.57 20.83 -18.57
CA LYS A 106 -10.74 21.44 -19.18
C LYS A 106 -11.32 22.49 -18.22
N LEU A 107 -11.13 23.75 -18.57
CA LEU A 107 -11.85 24.91 -17.99
C LEU A 107 -12.89 25.36 -19.03
N GLU A 108 -13.12 26.66 -19.23
CA GLU A 108 -14.02 27.16 -20.28
C GLU A 108 -13.47 26.91 -21.69
N ILE A 109 -12.15 26.81 -21.83
CA ILE A 109 -11.43 26.40 -23.04
C ILE A 109 -10.60 25.16 -22.68
N SER A 110 -10.60 24.15 -23.55
CA SER A 110 -9.72 22.99 -23.37
C SER A 110 -8.26 23.41 -23.54
N GLY A 111 -7.44 23.21 -22.50
CA GLY A 111 -6.00 23.47 -22.56
C GLY A 111 -5.23 22.41 -23.36
N GLU A 112 -3.92 22.58 -23.49
CA GLU A 112 -3.05 21.63 -24.19
C GLU A 112 -2.97 20.27 -23.48
N GLU A 113 -2.80 19.20 -24.26
CA GLU A 113 -2.54 17.87 -23.71
C GLU A 113 -1.09 17.78 -23.22
N PHE A 114 -0.92 17.35 -21.98
CA PHE A 114 0.40 17.04 -21.44
C PHE A 114 0.49 15.57 -21.01
N GLN A 115 1.67 14.99 -21.20
CA GLN A 115 1.98 13.64 -20.72
C GLN A 115 1.98 13.62 -19.19
N ILE A 116 1.34 12.62 -18.59
CA ILE A 116 1.33 12.52 -17.13
C ILE A 116 2.68 11.97 -16.64
N ALA A 117 3.68 12.84 -16.53
CA ALA A 117 4.94 12.53 -15.90
C ALA A 117 4.78 12.50 -14.36
N LYS A 118 5.30 11.43 -13.73
CA LYS A 118 5.43 11.16 -12.28
C LYS A 118 4.83 12.25 -11.37
N GLY A 119 3.51 12.21 -11.18
CA GLY A 119 2.84 13.07 -10.23
C GLY A 119 1.35 13.18 -10.50
N LYS A 120 0.53 12.60 -9.63
CA LYS A 120 -0.94 12.80 -9.56
C LYS A 120 -1.81 12.24 -10.71
N ALA A 121 -1.35 11.27 -11.51
CA ALA A 121 -2.34 10.36 -12.10
C ALA A 121 -2.90 9.48 -10.99
N ARG A 122 -4.19 9.64 -10.64
CA ARG A 122 -4.93 8.70 -9.79
C ARG A 122 -4.67 7.29 -10.35
N ARG A 123 -3.78 6.51 -9.70
CA ARG A 123 -3.33 5.25 -10.27
C ARG A 123 -4.54 4.36 -10.60
N PRO A 124 -4.52 3.67 -11.76
CA PRO A 124 -5.40 2.56 -12.08
C PRO A 124 -5.80 1.75 -10.85
N ALA A 125 -7.10 1.45 -10.70
CA ALA A 125 -7.58 0.55 -9.66
C ALA A 125 -6.82 -0.79 -9.69
N ILE A 126 -6.44 -1.24 -10.89
CA ILE A 126 -5.54 -2.38 -11.14
C ILE A 126 -4.26 -2.25 -10.33
N SER A 127 -3.50 -1.16 -10.47
CA SER A 127 -2.23 -1.03 -9.75
C SER A 127 -2.39 -1.04 -8.23
N LYS A 128 -3.50 -0.53 -7.69
CA LYS A 128 -3.73 -0.58 -6.23
C LYS A 128 -3.89 -2.00 -5.71
N THR A 129 -4.53 -2.86 -6.49
CA THR A 129 -4.75 -4.27 -6.14
C THR A 129 -3.49 -5.12 -6.22
N PHE A 130 -2.51 -4.73 -7.05
CA PHE A 130 -1.23 -5.46 -7.21
C PHE A 130 -0.04 -4.77 -6.52
N LEU A 131 -0.21 -3.61 -5.88
CA LEU A 131 0.83 -2.92 -5.12
C LEU A 131 1.09 -3.52 -3.72
N CYS A 132 0.71 -4.78 -3.53
CA CYS A 132 0.97 -5.56 -2.33
C CYS A 132 2.49 -5.81 -2.26
N ASN A 133 3.13 -5.40 -1.17
CA ASN A 133 4.59 -5.18 -1.02
C ASN A 133 5.10 -3.79 -1.39
N LEU A 134 4.31 -2.74 -1.11
CA LEU A 134 4.79 -1.35 -1.05
C LEU A 134 6.13 -1.23 -0.30
N GLY A 135 6.36 -1.99 0.78
CA GLY A 135 7.64 -2.00 1.49
C GLY A 135 8.86 -2.29 0.59
N LYS A 136 8.79 -3.31 -0.28
CA LYS A 136 9.87 -3.63 -1.24
C LYS A 136 9.93 -2.60 -2.37
N CYS A 137 8.78 -2.21 -2.91
CA CYS A 137 8.69 -1.25 -4.01
C CYS A 137 9.13 0.17 -3.62
N ILE A 138 9.05 0.53 -2.33
CA ILE A 138 9.40 1.83 -1.78
C ILE A 138 10.86 1.86 -1.30
N GLN A 139 11.45 0.72 -0.92
CA GLN A 139 12.83 0.64 -0.47
C GLN A 139 13.84 1.15 -1.51
N GLY A 140 13.53 1.05 -2.80
CA GLY A 140 14.35 1.61 -3.89
C GLY A 140 14.11 3.10 -4.20
N SER A 141 13.04 3.72 -3.68
CA SER A 141 12.57 5.03 -4.15
C SER A 141 12.97 6.23 -3.26
N GLY A 142 13.82 6.03 -2.25
CA GLY A 142 14.28 7.12 -1.37
C GLY A 142 13.17 7.82 -0.58
N VAL A 143 12.07 7.12 -0.28
CA VAL A 143 10.90 7.72 0.38
C VAL A 143 11.21 8.02 1.85
N GLY A 144 10.82 9.22 2.28
CA GLY A 144 10.87 9.62 3.69
C GLY A 144 10.05 8.65 4.55
N LYS A 145 10.74 7.90 5.41
CA LYS A 145 10.15 7.02 6.41
C LYS A 145 9.89 7.82 7.68
N ARG A 146 8.63 7.89 8.12
CA ARG A 146 8.31 8.46 9.43
C ARG A 146 8.29 7.34 10.45
N TRP A 147 9.21 7.41 11.40
CA TRP A 147 9.30 6.46 12.50
C TRP A 147 8.51 6.98 13.69
N HIS A 148 7.53 6.21 14.14
CA HIS A 148 6.89 6.43 15.43
C HIS A 148 7.32 5.32 16.37
N LYS A 149 8.17 5.67 17.34
CA LYS A 149 8.57 4.77 18.43
C LYS A 149 7.73 5.11 19.64
N HIS A 150 7.02 4.13 20.19
CA HIS A 150 6.32 4.28 21.46
C HIS A 150 6.95 3.36 22.49
N ARG A 151 7.40 3.93 23.61
CA ARG A 151 7.96 3.20 24.74
C ARG A 151 7.06 3.43 25.95
N ARG A 152 6.43 2.38 26.47
CA ARG A 152 5.86 2.40 27.83
C ARG A 152 6.92 1.86 28.79
N GLN A 153 7.52 2.74 29.59
CA GLN A 153 8.18 2.35 30.84
C GLN A 153 7.13 2.48 31.95
N LYS A 154 6.99 1.47 32.82
CA LYS A 154 6.26 1.65 34.07
C LYS A 154 7.02 2.66 34.93
N THR A 155 6.35 3.77 35.26
CA THR A 155 6.54 4.47 36.52
C THR A 155 6.48 3.44 37.66
N GLN A 156 7.49 3.48 38.53
CA GLN A 156 7.57 2.60 39.69
C GLN A 156 6.33 2.80 40.58
N PRO A 157 5.78 1.75 41.21
CA PRO A 157 4.77 1.93 42.23
C PRO A 157 5.40 2.67 43.42
N LEU A 158 4.83 3.83 43.78
CA LEU A 158 5.11 4.48 45.07
C LEU A 158 4.81 3.46 46.18
N LYS A 159 5.87 2.98 46.83
CA LYS A 159 5.78 2.30 48.13
C LYS A 159 5.21 3.32 49.11
N ILE A 160 3.94 3.17 49.47
CA ILE A 160 3.45 3.73 50.73
C ILE A 160 4.02 2.80 51.82
N ARG A 161 5.10 3.26 52.47
CA ARG A 161 5.57 2.72 53.75
C ARG A 161 4.84 3.45 54.86
N GLY A 162 4.32 2.71 55.84
CA GLY A 162 3.79 3.23 57.10
C GLY A 162 2.28 3.29 57.11
#